data_AF-A0A5E4IX83-F1
#
_entry.id   AF-A0A5E4IX83-F1
#
_cell.length_a   1.000
_cell.length_b   1.000
_cell.length_c   1.000
_cell.angle_alpha   90.00
_cell.angle_beta   90.00
_cell.angle_gamma   90.00
#
_symmetry.space_group_name_H-M   'P 1'
#
loop_
_entity.id
_entity.type
_entity.pdbx_description
1 polymer ?
#
loop_
_entity_poly.entity_id
_entity_poly.type
_entity_poly.pdbx_seq_one_letter_code
_entity_poly.pdbx_strand_id
1 'polypeptide(L)'
;MDENDKKELLLYKNLEFISNAYYSAEGIFPFWESAFALIVGQIIIAHFAASNFGERAFLSFIGFIFSILWFKLVCVTRQHAKFLDNTMKNLESKLDDEYQKSKSKFFGESKKEKIDEFKNDEIIENFNFNFSMLFEMRPKWEAWDSNWYIRRLLPFLLAIILLILVIVDLYFLLHDY
;
A
#
# COMPACT_ATOMS: atom_id res chain seq x y z
N MET A 1 7.37 20.33 36.34
CA MET A 1 7.21 19.28 35.33
C MET A 1 8.61 18.88 34.93
N ASP A 2 9.00 17.67 35.29
CA ASP A 2 10.37 17.17 35.13
C ASP A 2 10.67 16.98 33.63
N GLU A 3 11.95 17.00 33.24
CA GLU A 3 12.35 16.89 31.83
C GLU A 3 11.93 15.54 31.22
N ASN A 4 11.90 14.49 32.06
CA ASN A 4 11.38 13.17 31.72
C ASN A 4 9.86 13.18 31.45
N ASP A 5 9.06 13.88 32.25
CA ASP A 5 7.61 13.95 32.07
C ASP A 5 7.23 14.61 30.73
N LYS A 6 8.04 15.60 30.29
CA LYS A 6 7.84 16.26 28.98
C LYS A 6 8.16 15.32 27.82
N LYS A 7 9.18 14.48 27.98
CA LYS A 7 9.63 13.56 26.93
C LYS A 7 8.66 12.42 26.72
N GLU A 8 8.15 11.85 27.82
CA GLU A 8 7.12 10.81 27.80
C GLU A 8 5.84 11.35 27.14
N LEU A 9 5.40 12.57 27.48
CA LEU A 9 4.21 13.19 26.90
C LEU A 9 4.34 13.48 25.39
N LEU A 10 5.55 13.80 24.91
CA LEU A 10 5.83 13.96 23.47
C LEU A 10 5.79 12.62 22.73
N LEU A 11 6.31 11.55 23.33
CA LEU A 11 6.24 10.21 22.75
C LEU A 11 4.79 9.71 22.63
N TYR A 12 3.98 9.88 23.67
CA TYR A 12 2.55 9.55 23.61
C TYR A 12 1.82 10.31 22.51
N LYS A 13 2.05 11.62 22.37
CA LYS A 13 1.46 12.43 21.30
C LYS A 13 1.89 11.96 19.91
N ASN A 14 3.16 11.60 19.73
CA ASN A 14 3.65 11.07 18.47
C ASN A 14 3.04 9.69 18.16
N LEU A 15 2.87 8.85 19.16
CA LEU A 15 2.25 7.53 19.01
C LEU A 15 0.77 7.65 18.64
N GLU A 16 0.04 8.56 19.30
CA GLU A 16 -1.35 8.88 18.95
C GLU A 16 -1.47 9.42 17.52
N PHE A 17 -0.57 10.33 17.11
CA PHE A 17 -0.55 10.85 15.75
C PHE A 17 -0.30 9.75 14.72
N ILE A 18 0.69 8.87 14.95
CA ILE A 18 1.03 7.78 14.03
C ILE A 18 -0.07 6.72 13.99
N SER A 19 -0.70 6.40 15.13
CA SER A 19 -1.84 5.49 15.19
C SER A 19 -3.03 6.02 14.39
N ASN A 20 -3.37 7.31 14.55
CA ASN A 20 -4.42 7.95 13.76
C ASN A 20 -4.07 8.01 12.27
N ALA A 21 -2.81 8.25 11.92
CA ALA A 21 -2.33 8.22 10.54
C ALA A 21 -2.40 6.81 9.94
N TYR A 22 -2.08 5.77 10.71
CA TYR A 22 -2.19 4.37 10.31
C TYR A 22 -3.66 3.98 10.09
N TYR A 23 -4.54 4.34 11.03
CA TYR A 23 -5.98 4.12 10.89
C TYR A 23 -6.55 4.85 9.66
N SER A 24 -6.07 6.06 9.37
CA SER A 24 -6.45 6.78 8.15
C SER A 24 -5.93 6.10 6.88
N ALA A 25 -4.69 5.60 6.91
CA ALA A 25 -4.07 4.88 5.80
C ALA A 25 -4.70 3.50 5.53
N GLU A 26 -5.25 2.82 6.55
CA GLU A 26 -6.00 1.57 6.35
C GLU A 26 -7.51 1.81 6.11
N GLY A 27 -8.11 2.79 6.78
CA GLY A 27 -9.57 2.98 6.89
C GLY A 27 -10.21 3.98 5.91
N ILE A 28 -9.50 5.03 5.47
CA ILE A 28 -10.00 5.93 4.38
C ILE A 28 -9.78 5.28 3.00
N PHE A 29 -8.91 4.28 2.97
CA PHE A 29 -8.45 3.62 1.76
C PHE A 29 -9.46 2.80 0.94
N PRO A 30 -10.49 2.15 1.53
CA PRO A 30 -11.52 1.44 0.77
C PRO A 30 -12.29 2.36 -0.20
N PHE A 31 -12.34 3.66 0.08
CA PHE A 31 -13.15 4.61 -0.68
C PHE A 31 -12.57 4.89 -2.08
N TRP A 32 -11.25 5.12 -2.17
CA TRP A 32 -10.58 5.35 -3.45
C TRP A 32 -10.56 4.09 -4.31
N GLU A 33 -10.34 2.92 -3.71
CA GLU A 33 -10.42 1.65 -4.43
C GLU A 33 -11.82 1.41 -5.02
N SER A 34 -12.87 1.77 -4.27
CA SER A 34 -14.24 1.72 -4.77
C SER A 34 -14.45 2.67 -5.96
N ALA A 35 -13.90 3.89 -5.91
CA ALA A 35 -13.97 4.82 -7.03
C ALA A 35 -13.26 4.30 -8.29
N PHE A 36 -12.06 3.74 -8.15
CA PHE A 36 -11.36 3.11 -9.28
C PHE A 36 -12.11 1.89 -9.81
N ALA A 37 -12.66 1.04 -8.93
CA ALA A 37 -13.47 -0.11 -9.33
C ALA A 37 -14.71 0.33 -10.14
N LEU A 38 -15.38 1.41 -9.72
CA LEU A 38 -16.50 1.99 -10.46
C LEU A 38 -16.05 2.52 -11.82
N ILE A 39 -14.98 3.31 -11.89
CA ILE A 39 -14.47 3.87 -13.16
C ILE A 39 -14.11 2.75 -14.13
N VAL A 40 -13.28 1.79 -13.71
CA VAL A 40 -12.83 0.67 -14.54
C VAL A 40 -14.01 -0.23 -14.93
N GLY A 41 -14.94 -0.47 -14.00
CA GLY A 41 -16.17 -1.22 -14.28
C GLY A 41 -17.02 -0.58 -15.37
N GLN A 42 -17.24 0.74 -15.30
CA GLN A 42 -17.98 1.47 -16.34
C GLN A 42 -17.26 1.45 -17.69
N ILE A 43 -15.93 1.52 -17.70
CA ILE A 43 -15.14 1.41 -18.94
C ILE A 43 -15.30 0.02 -19.58
N ILE A 44 -15.28 -1.05 -18.79
CA ILE A 44 -15.47 -2.42 -19.30
C ILE A 44 -16.88 -2.58 -19.88
N ILE A 45 -17.91 -2.08 -19.18
CA ILE A 45 -19.29 -2.11 -19.69
C ILE A 45 -19.40 -1.33 -21.00
N ALA A 46 -18.84 -0.11 -21.06
CA ALA A 46 -18.84 0.71 -22.26
C ALA A 46 -18.09 0.04 -23.43
N HIS A 47 -17.00 -0.66 -23.16
CA HIS A 47 -16.27 -1.43 -24.18
C HIS A 47 -17.18 -2.48 -24.85
N PHE A 48 -17.98 -3.23 -24.10
CA PHE A 48 -18.88 -4.23 -24.67
C PHE A 48 -20.14 -3.62 -25.32
N ALA A 49 -20.48 -2.38 -24.99
CA ALA A 49 -21.59 -1.65 -25.59
C ALA A 49 -21.22 -0.92 -26.90
N ALA A 50 -19.93 -0.66 -27.14
CA ALA A 50 -19.46 0.07 -28.31
C ALA A 50 -19.56 -0.79 -29.59
N SER A 51 -20.01 -0.19 -30.69
CA SER A 51 -20.23 -0.88 -31.96
C SER A 51 -18.98 -0.99 -32.83
N ASN A 52 -18.01 -0.08 -32.67
CA ASN A 52 -16.84 0.04 -33.53
C ASN A 52 -15.57 -0.49 -32.84
N PHE A 53 -14.75 -1.29 -33.52
CA PHE A 53 -13.50 -1.82 -32.97
C PHE A 53 -12.52 -0.71 -32.53
N GLY A 54 -12.49 0.43 -33.22
CA GLY A 54 -11.65 1.57 -32.84
C GLY A 54 -12.05 2.19 -31.49
N GLU A 55 -13.35 2.34 -31.24
CA GLU A 55 -13.86 2.83 -29.95
C GLU A 55 -13.61 1.81 -28.83
N ARG A 56 -13.80 0.52 -29.14
CA ARG A 56 -13.50 -0.59 -28.21
C ARG A 56 -12.04 -0.61 -27.80
N ALA A 57 -11.12 -0.49 -28.76
CA ALA A 57 -9.69 -0.42 -28.51
C ALA A 57 -9.31 0.78 -27.64
N PHE A 58 -9.89 1.96 -27.93
CA PHE A 58 -9.66 3.18 -27.16
C PHE A 58 -10.15 3.05 -25.71
N LEU A 59 -11.36 2.52 -25.50
CA LEU A 59 -11.92 2.27 -24.16
C LEU A 59 -11.08 1.25 -23.38
N SER A 60 -10.71 0.13 -24.01
CA SER A 60 -9.83 -0.88 -23.41
C SER A 60 -8.47 -0.29 -23.00
N PHE A 61 -7.90 0.59 -23.83
CA PHE A 61 -6.63 1.26 -23.55
C PHE A 61 -6.72 2.24 -22.38
N ILE A 62 -7.80 3.04 -22.31
CA ILE A 62 -8.05 3.91 -21.15
C ILE A 62 -8.23 3.06 -19.88
N GLY A 63 -9.02 1.99 -19.95
CA GLY A 63 -9.22 1.08 -18.82
C GLY A 63 -7.91 0.46 -18.34
N PHE A 64 -7.02 0.08 -19.26
CA PHE A 64 -5.69 -0.43 -18.95
C PHE A 64 -4.86 0.60 -18.16
N ILE A 65 -4.84 1.87 -18.61
CA ILE A 65 -4.14 2.95 -17.90
C ILE A 65 -4.70 3.13 -16.49
N PHE A 66 -6.03 3.20 -16.33
CA PHE A 66 -6.66 3.34 -15.01
C PHE A 66 -6.37 2.15 -14.10
N SER A 67 -6.33 0.94 -14.64
CA SER A 67 -5.99 -0.27 -13.88
C SER A 67 -4.53 -0.24 -13.40
N ILE A 68 -3.60 0.25 -14.22
CA ILE A 68 -2.19 0.46 -13.80
C ILE A 68 -2.09 1.52 -12.71
N LEU A 69 -2.77 2.66 -12.87
CA LEU A 69 -2.77 3.73 -11.86
C LEU A 69 -3.35 3.23 -10.54
N TRP A 70 -4.45 2.49 -10.60
CA TRP A 70 -5.04 1.86 -9.43
C TRP A 70 -4.06 0.90 -8.76
N PHE A 71 -3.44 -0.01 -9.52
CA PHE A 71 -2.43 -0.93 -8.99
C PHE A 71 -1.27 -0.20 -8.31
N LYS A 72 -0.71 0.83 -8.97
CA LYS A 72 0.38 1.65 -8.41
C LYS A 72 -0.04 2.30 -7.10
N LEU A 73 -1.23 2.87 -7.05
CA LEU A 73 -1.75 3.55 -5.88
C LEU A 73 -1.89 2.57 -4.70
N VAL A 74 -2.46 1.38 -4.91
CA VAL A 74 -2.56 0.34 -3.87
C VAL A 74 -1.17 -0.07 -3.35
N CYS A 75 -0.18 -0.17 -4.24
CA CYS A 75 1.20 -0.51 -3.86
C CYS A 75 1.86 0.57 -2.99
N VAL A 76 1.76 1.84 -3.39
CA VAL A 76 2.30 2.97 -2.60
C VAL A 76 1.66 3.02 -1.22
N THR A 77 0.36 2.80 -1.14
CA THR A 77 -0.36 2.78 0.14
C THR A 77 0.11 1.67 1.04
N ARG A 78 0.27 0.46 0.51
CA ARG A 78 0.77 -0.66 1.30
C ARG A 78 2.14 -0.34 1.90
N GLN A 79 3.02 0.31 1.14
CA GLN A 79 4.31 0.75 1.65
C GLN A 79 4.16 1.79 2.75
N HIS A 80 3.29 2.78 2.55
CA HIS A 80 3.01 3.80 3.56
C HIS A 80 2.44 3.19 4.85
N ALA A 81 1.49 2.26 4.75
CA ALA A 81 0.92 1.55 5.88
C ALA A 81 1.98 0.72 6.61
N LYS A 82 2.84 -0.02 5.88
CA LYS A 82 3.95 -0.78 6.47
C LYS A 82 4.97 0.12 7.16
N PHE A 83 5.28 1.28 6.58
CA PHE A 83 6.16 2.27 7.20
C PHE A 83 5.57 2.81 8.52
N LEU A 84 4.27 3.12 8.53
CA LEU A 84 3.57 3.60 9.73
C LEU A 84 3.51 2.51 10.82
N ASP A 85 3.16 1.26 10.48
CA ASP A 85 3.16 0.13 11.42
C ASP A 85 4.55 -0.07 12.06
N ASN A 86 5.60 -0.04 11.26
CA ASN A 86 6.97 -0.15 11.77
C ASN A 86 7.36 1.05 12.65
N THR A 87 6.94 2.25 12.29
CA THR A 87 7.23 3.45 13.10
C THR A 87 6.48 3.40 14.43
N MET A 88 5.25 2.88 14.44
CA MET A 88 4.46 2.67 15.64
C MET A 88 5.15 1.67 16.58
N LYS A 89 5.60 0.51 16.07
CA LYS A 89 6.38 -0.48 16.85
C LYS A 89 7.67 0.11 17.44
N ASN A 90 8.38 0.93 16.66
CA ASN A 90 9.58 1.61 17.14
C ASN A 90 9.28 2.64 18.25
N LEU A 91 8.16 3.35 18.16
CA LEU A 91 7.75 4.28 19.21
C LEU A 91 7.28 3.54 20.46
N GLU A 92 6.53 2.45 20.33
CA GLU A 92 6.13 1.58 21.45
C GLU A 92 7.36 1.05 22.19
N SER A 93 8.35 0.54 21.46
CA SER A 93 9.61 0.09 22.06
C SER A 93 10.35 1.21 22.81
N LYS A 94 10.41 2.41 22.23
CA LYS A 94 11.04 3.58 22.90
C LYS A 94 10.27 4.01 24.16
N LEU A 95 8.95 3.92 24.13
CA LEU A 95 8.08 4.24 25.26
C LEU A 95 8.28 3.24 26.40
N ASP A 96 8.29 1.94 26.09
CA ASP A 96 8.59 0.88 27.05
C ASP A 96 9.98 1.04 27.68
N ASP A 97 10.97 1.41 26.87
CA ASP A 97 12.33 1.70 27.33
C ASP A 97 12.40 2.88 28.30
N GLU A 98 11.63 3.94 28.03
CA GLU A 98 11.58 5.13 28.88
C GLU A 98 10.79 4.87 30.16
N TYR A 99 9.69 4.13 30.06
CA TYR A 99 8.89 3.67 31.19
C TYR A 99 9.72 2.74 32.09
N GLN A 100 10.48 1.79 31.53
CA GLN A 100 11.38 0.94 32.31
C GLN A 100 12.54 1.73 32.95
N LYS A 101 13.10 2.75 32.29
CA LYS A 101 14.11 3.64 32.90
C LYS A 101 13.55 4.47 34.06
N SER A 102 12.30 4.91 33.93
CA SER A 102 11.54 5.57 35.00
C SER A 102 11.31 4.61 36.18
N LYS A 103 10.93 3.36 35.89
CA LYS A 103 10.63 2.32 36.88
C LYS A 103 11.88 1.70 37.52
N SER A 104 13.00 1.63 36.81
CA SER A 104 14.27 1.08 37.31
C SER A 104 14.99 2.01 38.30
N LYS A 105 14.57 3.28 38.40
CA LYS A 105 14.89 4.12 39.57
C LYS A 105 14.28 3.60 40.88
N PHE A 106 13.30 2.70 40.82
CA PHE A 106 12.60 2.18 42.01
C PHE A 106 12.68 0.65 42.19
N PHE A 107 12.88 -0.16 41.15
CA PHE A 107 13.05 -1.61 41.29
C PHE A 107 14.06 -2.20 40.28
N GLY A 108 14.88 -3.14 40.77
CA GLY A 108 16.01 -3.76 40.07
C GLY A 108 15.67 -4.43 38.73
N GLU A 109 16.70 -4.47 37.89
CA GLU A 109 16.73 -4.82 36.47
C GLU A 109 15.82 -5.97 36.03
N SER A 110 14.89 -5.70 35.11
CA SER A 110 14.26 -6.73 34.27
C SER A 110 14.95 -6.80 32.90
N LYS A 111 15.31 -8.01 32.50
CA LYS A 111 16.07 -8.35 31.28
C LYS A 111 15.31 -7.93 30.02
N LYS A 112 15.87 -7.01 29.22
CA LYS A 112 15.32 -6.61 27.92
C LYS A 112 15.50 -7.71 26.89
N GLU A 113 14.42 -8.06 26.20
CA GLU A 113 14.47 -8.75 24.92
C GLU A 113 15.00 -7.78 23.87
N LYS A 114 16.09 -8.14 23.18
CA LYS A 114 16.69 -7.31 22.14
C LYS A 114 15.75 -7.31 20.92
N ILE A 115 15.05 -6.20 20.71
CA ILE A 115 14.51 -5.88 19.40
C ILE A 115 15.72 -5.42 18.57
N ASP A 116 16.08 -6.19 17.55
CA ASP A 116 17.21 -5.89 16.68
C ASP A 116 17.10 -4.46 16.14
N GLU A 117 18.18 -3.66 16.33
CA GLU A 117 18.31 -2.33 15.75
C GLU A 117 18.17 -2.41 14.24
N PHE A 118 16.98 -2.07 13.74
CA PHE A 118 16.69 -2.09 12.32
C PHE A 118 17.48 -0.95 11.65
N LYS A 119 18.40 -1.31 10.76
CA LYS A 119 19.17 -0.35 9.96
C LYS A 119 18.21 0.46 9.09
N ASN A 120 18.16 1.78 9.34
CA ASN A 120 17.42 2.76 8.54
C ASN A 120 17.83 2.78 7.05
N ASP A 121 18.97 2.18 6.69
CA ASP A 121 19.53 2.22 5.34
C ASP A 121 18.68 1.42 4.32
N GLU A 122 18.00 0.33 4.74
CA GLU A 122 17.11 -0.45 3.84
C GLU A 122 15.80 0.29 3.50
N ILE A 123 15.42 1.29 4.30
CA ILE A 123 14.14 2.01 4.15
C ILE A 123 14.26 3.08 3.06
N ILE A 124 15.43 3.71 2.93
CA ILE A 124 15.68 4.78 1.96
C ILE A 124 15.94 4.20 0.56
N GLU A 125 16.62 3.05 0.45
CA GLU A 125 16.82 2.39 -0.85
C GLU A 125 15.52 1.84 -1.45
N ASN A 126 14.59 1.37 -0.62
CA ASN A 126 13.30 0.84 -1.09
C ASN A 126 12.25 1.90 -1.46
N PHE A 127 12.54 3.19 -1.26
CA PHE A 127 11.69 4.28 -1.74
C PHE A 127 12.06 4.72 -3.16
N ASN A 128 13.21 4.28 -3.69
CA ASN A 128 13.54 4.46 -5.09
C ASN A 128 12.56 3.65 -5.94
N PHE A 129 11.77 4.35 -6.73
CA PHE A 129 10.67 3.88 -7.57
C PHE A 129 11.19 3.05 -8.76
N ASN A 130 12.02 2.04 -8.50
CA ASN A 130 12.67 1.26 -9.51
C ASN A 130 11.89 -0.03 -9.78
N PHE A 131 11.99 -0.52 -11.02
CA PHE A 131 11.28 -1.70 -11.52
C PHE A 131 11.46 -2.96 -10.64
N SER A 132 12.48 -2.98 -9.77
CA SER A 132 12.70 -3.97 -8.70
C SER A 132 11.51 -4.09 -7.73
N MET A 133 10.81 -2.98 -7.46
CA MET A 133 9.65 -2.94 -6.57
C MET A 133 8.48 -3.77 -7.13
N LEU A 134 8.28 -3.80 -8.46
CA LEU A 134 7.30 -4.69 -9.10
C LEU A 134 7.62 -6.17 -8.93
N PHE A 135 8.91 -6.52 -8.85
CA PHE A 135 9.38 -7.88 -8.65
C PHE A 135 9.31 -8.32 -7.18
N GLU A 136 9.69 -7.46 -6.24
CA GLU A 136 9.55 -7.72 -4.80
C GLU A 136 8.09 -7.72 -4.33
N MET A 137 7.22 -6.99 -5.02
CA MET A 137 5.79 -6.92 -4.74
C MET A 137 4.96 -7.99 -5.42
N ARG A 138 5.59 -8.90 -6.19
CA ARG A 138 4.88 -10.06 -6.73
C ARG A 138 4.15 -10.75 -5.57
N PRO A 139 2.89 -11.13 -5.77
CA PRO A 139 2.14 -11.86 -4.76
C PRO A 139 2.92 -13.10 -4.30
N LYS A 140 3.62 -13.03 -3.17
CA LYS A 140 4.23 -14.20 -2.53
C LYS A 140 3.08 -15.10 -2.11
N TRP A 141 3.14 -16.35 -2.54
CA TRP A 141 2.04 -17.30 -2.34
C TRP A 141 1.76 -17.57 -0.85
N GLU A 142 2.76 -17.33 -0.01
CA GLU A 142 2.68 -17.45 1.46
C GLU A 142 1.82 -16.37 2.13
N ALA A 143 1.41 -15.31 1.42
CA ALA A 143 0.65 -14.18 1.98
C ALA A 143 -0.78 -14.04 1.42
N TRP A 144 -1.37 -15.14 0.95
CA TRP A 144 -2.72 -15.17 0.34
C TRP A 144 -3.82 -14.72 1.29
N ASP A 145 -3.66 -14.94 2.59
CA ASP A 145 -4.65 -14.56 3.62
C ASP A 145 -4.64 -13.06 3.97
N SER A 146 -3.69 -12.30 3.41
CA SER A 146 -3.64 -10.86 3.63
C SER A 146 -4.66 -10.14 2.75
N ASN A 147 -5.53 -9.31 3.32
CA ASN A 147 -6.42 -8.42 2.55
C ASN A 147 -5.66 -7.58 1.51
N TRP A 148 -4.39 -7.23 1.78
CA TRP A 148 -3.51 -6.51 0.86
C TRP A 148 -3.08 -7.32 -0.37
N TYR A 149 -3.20 -8.65 -0.33
CA TYR A 149 -2.95 -9.51 -1.49
C TYR A 149 -4.06 -9.34 -2.52
N ILE A 150 -5.32 -9.54 -2.10
CA ILE A 150 -6.50 -9.45 -2.98
C ILE A 150 -6.64 -8.05 -3.56
N ARG A 151 -6.45 -7.00 -2.73
CA ARG A 151 -6.51 -5.60 -3.14
C ARG A 151 -5.50 -5.22 -4.22
N ARG A 152 -4.34 -5.90 -4.28
CA ARG A 152 -3.33 -5.71 -5.33
C ARG A 152 -3.58 -6.59 -6.55
N LEU A 153 -4.05 -7.82 -6.33
CA LEU A 153 -4.26 -8.77 -7.41
C LEU A 153 -5.34 -8.30 -8.38
N LEU A 154 -6.43 -7.72 -7.86
CA LEU A 154 -7.57 -7.30 -8.67
C LEU A 154 -7.22 -6.28 -9.76
N PRO A 155 -6.63 -5.10 -9.46
CA PRO A 155 -6.24 -4.14 -10.50
C PRO A 155 -5.17 -4.68 -11.45
N PHE A 156 -4.30 -5.58 -10.97
CA PHE A 156 -3.31 -6.25 -11.82
C PHE A 156 -3.95 -7.19 -12.85
N LEU A 157 -4.89 -8.03 -12.42
CA LEU A 157 -5.63 -8.92 -13.33
C LEU A 157 -6.47 -8.12 -14.32
N LEU A 158 -7.12 -7.04 -13.87
CA LEU A 158 -7.87 -6.14 -14.75
C LEU A 158 -6.97 -5.52 -15.82
N ALA A 159 -5.77 -5.08 -15.46
CA ALA A 159 -4.80 -4.58 -16.43
C ALA A 159 -4.42 -5.65 -17.47
N ILE A 160 -4.22 -6.90 -17.06
CA ILE A 160 -3.94 -8.00 -18.01
C ILE A 160 -5.13 -8.23 -18.95
N ILE A 161 -6.34 -8.31 -18.41
CA ILE A 161 -7.56 -8.53 -19.21
C ILE A 161 -7.74 -7.41 -20.22
N LEU A 162 -7.61 -6.15 -19.79
CA LEU A 162 -7.78 -4.98 -20.66
C LEU A 162 -6.68 -4.90 -21.72
N LEU A 163 -5.45 -5.29 -21.39
CA LEU A 163 -4.36 -5.39 -22.37
C LEU A 163 -4.67 -6.43 -23.45
N ILE A 164 -5.19 -7.60 -23.06
CA ILE A 164 -5.61 -8.63 -24.01
C ILE A 164 -6.72 -8.09 -24.91
N LEU A 165 -7.72 -7.39 -24.34
CA LEU A 165 -8.80 -6.77 -25.12
C LEU A 165 -8.26 -5.74 -26.12
N VAL A 166 -7.33 -4.86 -25.72
CA VAL A 166 -6.67 -3.92 -26.64
C VAL A 166 -6.02 -4.65 -27.82
N ILE A 167 -5.26 -5.73 -27.55
CA ILE A 167 -4.57 -6.49 -28.60
C ILE A 167 -5.58 -7.12 -29.56
N VAL A 168 -6.66 -7.70 -29.02
CA VAL A 168 -7.71 -8.33 -29.82
C VAL A 168 -8.44 -7.31 -30.68
N ASP A 169 -8.85 -6.17 -30.11
CA ASP A 169 -9.55 -5.11 -30.85
C ASP A 169 -8.67 -4.52 -31.96
N LEU A 170 -7.38 -4.30 -31.68
CA LEU A 170 -6.41 -3.82 -32.67
C LEU A 170 -6.18 -4.84 -33.79
N TYR A 171 -6.14 -6.12 -33.48
CA TYR A 171 -6.02 -7.18 -34.48
C TYR A 171 -7.19 -7.16 -35.45
N PHE A 172 -8.43 -7.11 -34.95
CA PHE A 172 -9.62 -7.03 -35.80
C PHE A 172 -9.68 -5.71 -36.59
N LEU A 173 -9.31 -4.59 -35.97
CA LEU A 173 -9.24 -3.30 -36.67
C LEU A 173 -8.29 -3.32 -37.87
N LEU A 174 -7.16 -4.04 -37.75
CA LEU A 174 -6.12 -4.11 -38.79
C LEU A 174 -6.39 -5.18 -39.86
N HIS A 175 -7.26 -6.16 -39.60
CA HIS A 175 -7.53 -7.28 -40.51
C HIS A 175 -8.96 -7.34 -41.09
N ASP A 176 -9.91 -6.58 -40.56
CA ASP A 176 -11.26 -6.42 -41.15
C ASP A 176 -11.39 -5.18 -42.07
N TYR A 177 -10.26 -4.74 -42.67
CA TYR A 177 -10.19 -3.87 -43.85
C TYR A 177 -9.27 -4.45 -44.91
#